data_AF-A0A6A6YD85-F1
#
_entry.id   AF-A0A6A6YD85-F1
#
_cell.length_a   1.000
_cell.length_b   1.000
_cell.length_c   1.000
_cell.angle_alpha   90.00
_cell.angle_beta   90.00
_cell.angle_gamma   90.00
#
_symmetry.space_group_name_H-M   'P 1'
#
loop_
_entity.id
_entity.type
_entity.pdbx_description
1 polymer ?
#
loop_
_entity_poly.entity_id
_entity_poly.type
_entity_poly.pdbx_seq_one_letter_code
_entity_poly.pdbx_strand_id
1 'polypeptide(L)'
;MGNASSKITVDGIGPSSGAASADYSQRHVKGYPGLAHLMAVDPHAFHVRGYHTSSVRNILYLQAELGELEEKLLQAEVKDSRSPEGDEYSKKWHRLRDSSGKQIEAWNELMQVLPKYQKAILRHRELYPDGVNKFHLGIVQSALDNREIQGRSSLLGDDARNWGSTLNPSGHAQDLLAVIPEPIESYFVTLLKETLVPIFFHRFHFRYKTPSRHGMRLCLLWRSNLYRYDQHSYSRSSGRHQGS
;
A
#
# COMPACT_ATOMS: atom_id res chain seq x y z
N MET A 1 25.99 -61.59 7.99
CA MET A 1 26.43 -60.56 7.04
C MET A 1 25.20 -59.73 6.68
N GLY A 2 24.98 -58.46 6.99
CA GLY A 2 25.64 -57.45 7.81
C GLY A 2 24.68 -56.26 7.78
N ASN A 3 23.96 -56.00 8.89
CA ASN A 3 22.99 -54.91 8.99
C ASN A 3 23.74 -53.60 9.25
N ALA A 4 23.81 -52.73 8.24
CA ALA A 4 24.36 -51.39 8.38
C ALA A 4 23.28 -50.42 8.88
N SER A 5 23.43 -50.04 10.15
CA SER A 5 22.63 -49.03 10.84
C SER A 5 23.11 -47.63 10.43
N SER A 6 22.28 -46.89 9.69
CA SER A 6 22.53 -45.50 9.33
C SER A 6 22.01 -44.56 10.43
N LYS A 7 22.93 -43.98 11.20
CA LYS A 7 22.64 -42.84 12.09
C LYS A 7 22.44 -41.58 11.24
N ILE A 8 21.22 -41.08 11.19
CA ILE A 8 20.91 -39.75 10.67
C ILE A 8 21.19 -38.75 11.80
N THR A 9 22.34 -38.09 11.73
CA THR A 9 22.67 -36.94 12.59
C THR A 9 22.08 -35.70 11.93
N VAL A 10 21.01 -35.16 12.51
CA VAL A 10 20.43 -33.89 12.09
C VAL A 10 21.24 -32.78 12.76
N ASP A 11 22.28 -32.31 12.07
CA ASP A 11 23.04 -31.15 12.50
C ASP A 11 22.17 -29.89 12.36
N GLY A 12 21.94 -29.25 13.50
CA GLY A 12 21.09 -28.07 13.64
C GLY A 12 21.65 -26.86 12.91
N ILE A 13 21.11 -26.57 11.72
CA ILE A 13 21.22 -25.27 11.06
C ILE A 13 20.15 -24.35 11.66
N GLY A 14 20.43 -23.82 12.84
CA GLY A 14 19.74 -22.63 13.33
C GLY A 14 20.42 -21.40 12.71
N PRO A 15 19.76 -20.64 11.80
CA PRO A 15 20.37 -19.43 11.26
C PRO A 15 20.61 -18.44 12.40
N SER A 16 21.90 -18.21 12.68
CA SER A 16 22.41 -17.15 13.54
C SER A 16 22.03 -15.79 12.95
N SER A 17 20.81 -15.31 13.24
CA SER A 17 20.25 -14.07 12.68
C SER A 17 20.89 -12.78 13.21
N GLY A 18 21.88 -12.87 14.11
CA GLY A 18 22.54 -11.70 14.70
C GLY A 18 23.75 -11.18 13.92
N ALA A 19 24.38 -12.00 13.07
CA ALA A 19 25.61 -11.61 12.37
C ALA A 19 25.36 -10.87 11.03
N ALA A 20 24.21 -11.09 10.39
CA ALA A 20 23.85 -10.43 9.13
C ALA A 20 23.53 -8.93 9.28
N SER A 21 23.19 -8.47 10.49
CA SER A 21 22.75 -7.08 10.73
C SER A 21 23.90 -6.07 10.75
N ALA A 22 25.14 -6.48 11.08
CA ALA A 22 26.28 -5.55 11.17
C ALA A 22 26.91 -5.25 9.79
N ASP A 23 26.81 -6.19 8.85
CA ASP A 23 27.28 -6.05 7.46
C ASP A 23 26.35 -5.13 6.63
N TYR A 24 25.09 -4.99 7.07
CA TYR A 24 24.05 -4.17 6.44
C TYR A 24 24.44 -2.69 6.28
N SER A 25 24.97 -2.07 7.34
CA SER A 25 25.38 -0.65 7.33
C SER A 25 26.60 -0.35 6.46
N GLN A 26 27.34 -1.39 6.05
CA GLN A 26 28.55 -1.23 5.25
C GLN A 26 28.30 -1.37 3.74
N ARG A 27 27.23 -2.07 3.33
CA ARG A 27 26.96 -2.38 1.92
C ARG A 27 26.01 -1.43 1.21
N HIS A 28 25.21 -0.65 1.95
CA HIS A 28 24.23 0.25 1.36
C HIS A 28 24.58 1.71 1.58
N VAL A 29 24.42 2.51 0.52
CA VAL A 29 24.57 3.95 0.56
C VAL A 29 23.48 4.54 1.47
N LYS A 30 23.89 5.38 2.42
CA LYS A 30 23.00 6.04 3.38
C LYS A 30 21.99 6.98 2.69
N GLY A 31 20.91 7.32 3.40
CA GLY A 31 19.82 8.15 2.89
C GLY A 31 18.78 7.35 2.11
N TYR A 32 18.36 7.84 0.94
CA TYR A 32 17.31 7.21 0.12
C TYR A 32 17.55 5.73 -0.23
N PRO A 33 18.77 5.29 -0.62
CA PRO A 33 18.99 3.87 -0.90
C PRO A 33 18.82 2.97 0.32
N GLY A 34 19.27 3.43 1.50
CA GLY A 34 19.06 2.71 2.76
C GLY A 34 17.58 2.61 3.17
N LEU A 35 16.82 3.69 2.97
CA LEU A 35 15.36 3.68 3.20
C LEU A 35 14.63 2.78 2.21
N ALA A 36 14.98 2.84 0.93
CA ALA A 36 14.41 1.98 -0.11
C ALA A 36 14.67 0.50 0.20
N HIS A 37 15.89 0.18 0.66
CA HIS A 37 16.20 -1.17 1.10
C HIS A 37 15.40 -1.60 2.33
N LEU A 38 15.24 -0.72 3.33
CA LEU A 38 14.38 -1.00 4.49
C LEU A 38 12.95 -1.33 4.06
N MET A 39 12.36 -0.54 3.16
CA MET A 39 11.01 -0.77 2.63
C MET A 39 10.91 -2.05 1.78
N ALA A 40 12.00 -2.47 1.13
CA ALA A 40 12.05 -3.73 0.39
C ALA A 40 12.15 -4.95 1.32
N VAL A 41 12.83 -4.81 2.47
CA VAL A 41 13.01 -5.88 3.47
C VAL A 41 11.79 -6.03 4.37
N ASP A 42 11.18 -4.92 4.80
CA ASP A 42 9.92 -4.88 5.53
C ASP A 42 8.86 -4.17 4.69
N PRO A 43 8.09 -4.93 3.89
CA PRO A 43 7.07 -4.35 3.03
C PRO A 43 5.95 -3.63 3.81
N HIS A 44 5.76 -3.93 5.10
CA HIS A 44 4.79 -3.20 5.93
C HIS A 44 5.29 -1.80 6.31
N ALA A 45 6.61 -1.59 6.33
CA ALA A 45 7.20 -0.26 6.52
C ALA A 45 7.13 0.62 5.25
N PHE A 46 6.65 0.08 4.12
CA PHE A 46 6.55 0.79 2.85
C PHE A 46 5.40 1.82 2.88
N HIS A 47 5.74 3.03 3.35
CA HIS A 47 4.85 4.18 3.34
C HIS A 47 5.34 5.23 2.33
N VAL A 48 4.46 5.63 1.41
CA VAL A 48 4.74 6.70 0.45
C VAL A 48 3.71 7.79 0.55
N ARG A 49 4.07 8.99 0.08
CA ARG A 49 3.09 10.06 -0.08
C ARG A 49 2.12 9.70 -1.19
N GLY A 50 0.84 9.68 -0.86
CA GLY A 50 -0.25 9.31 -1.74
C GLY A 50 -0.74 10.42 -2.65
N TYR A 51 -0.52 11.70 -2.35
CA TYR A 51 -1.03 12.82 -3.15
C TYR A 51 -2.56 12.81 -3.32
N HIS A 52 -3.29 12.41 -2.29
CA HIS A 52 -4.76 12.33 -2.30
C HIS A 52 -5.42 13.60 -2.83
N THR A 53 -4.97 14.76 -2.36
CA THR A 53 -5.52 16.07 -2.78
C THR A 53 -5.34 16.29 -4.28
N SER A 54 -4.18 15.95 -4.84
CA SER A 54 -3.91 16.08 -6.27
C SER A 54 -4.73 15.07 -7.09
N SER A 55 -4.89 13.84 -6.60
CA SER A 55 -5.73 12.82 -7.23
C SER A 55 -7.20 13.24 -7.28
N VAL A 56 -7.76 13.70 -6.16
CA VAL A 56 -9.13 14.24 -6.09
C VAL A 56 -9.29 15.45 -7.00
N ARG A 57 -8.34 16.39 -7.00
CA ARG A 57 -8.39 17.55 -7.89
C ARG A 57 -8.42 17.14 -9.37
N ASN A 58 -7.62 16.16 -9.76
CA ASN A 58 -7.65 15.61 -11.12
C ASN A 58 -9.01 15.00 -11.47
N ILE A 59 -9.63 14.26 -10.54
CA ILE A 59 -11.00 13.72 -10.73
C ILE A 59 -12.01 14.86 -10.92
N LEU A 60 -11.94 15.90 -10.08
CA LEU A 60 -12.85 17.06 -10.16
C LEU A 60 -12.70 17.83 -11.47
N TYR A 61 -11.47 17.99 -11.99
CA TYR A 61 -11.24 18.61 -13.29
C TYR A 61 -11.80 17.77 -14.44
N LEU A 62 -11.58 16.46 -14.42
CA LEU A 62 -12.17 15.56 -15.42
C LEU A 62 -13.70 15.55 -15.35
N GLN A 63 -14.28 15.65 -14.16
CA GLN A 63 -15.73 15.76 -13.98
C GLN A 63 -16.28 17.07 -14.54
N ALA A 64 -15.59 18.19 -14.31
CA ALA A 64 -15.97 19.48 -14.86
C ALA A 64 -15.88 19.48 -16.40
N GLU A 65 -14.81 18.91 -16.96
CA GLU A 65 -14.63 18.76 -18.41
C GLU A 65 -15.74 17.89 -19.02
N LEU A 66 -16.11 16.77 -18.38
CA LEU A 66 -17.23 15.95 -18.81
C LEU A 66 -18.56 16.72 -18.80
N GLY A 67 -18.83 17.48 -17.73
CA GLY A 67 -20.05 18.31 -17.66
C GLY A 67 -20.11 19.37 -18.76
N GLU A 68 -18.98 19.98 -19.13
CA GLU A 68 -18.92 20.91 -20.27
C GLU A 68 -19.18 20.20 -21.61
N LEU A 69 -18.62 19.01 -21.81
CA LEU A 69 -18.82 18.21 -23.03
C LEU A 69 -20.25 17.70 -23.16
N GLU A 70 -20.88 17.30 -22.06
CA GLU A 70 -22.30 16.92 -22.00
C GLU A 70 -23.21 18.08 -22.41
N GLU A 71 -22.95 19.28 -21.88
CA GLU A 71 -23.69 20.49 -22.24
C GLU A 71 -23.48 20.85 -23.73
N LYS A 72 -22.25 20.77 -24.23
CA LYS A 72 -21.96 20.98 -25.67
C LYS A 72 -22.70 19.98 -26.56
N LEU A 73 -22.73 18.72 -26.18
CA LEU A 73 -23.44 17.66 -26.91
C LEU A 73 -24.95 17.94 -26.92
N LEU A 74 -25.53 18.26 -25.77
CA LEU A 74 -26.95 18.60 -25.64
C LEU A 74 -27.31 19.81 -26.53
N GLN A 75 -26.49 20.85 -26.53
CA GLN A 75 -26.69 22.03 -27.39
C GLN A 75 -26.63 21.67 -28.88
N ALA A 76 -25.71 20.79 -29.28
CA ALA A 76 -25.63 20.31 -30.65
C ALA A 76 -26.86 19.49 -31.04
N GLU A 77 -27.32 18.60 -30.16
CA GLU A 77 -28.55 17.81 -30.35
C GLU A 77 -29.79 18.69 -30.49
N VAL A 78 -29.95 19.69 -29.63
CA VAL A 78 -31.06 20.66 -29.71
C VAL A 78 -31.00 21.42 -31.03
N LYS A 79 -29.82 21.79 -31.51
CA LYS A 79 -29.66 22.49 -32.79
C LYS A 79 -30.00 21.58 -33.97
N ASP A 80 -29.49 20.35 -33.98
CA ASP A 80 -29.71 19.40 -35.06
C ASP A 80 -31.16 18.92 -35.10
N SER A 81 -31.85 18.82 -33.96
CA SER A 81 -33.29 18.51 -33.90
C SER A 81 -34.20 19.48 -34.67
N ARG A 82 -33.70 20.68 -34.99
CA ARG A 82 -34.42 21.69 -35.77
C ARG A 82 -34.20 21.55 -37.28
N SER A 83 -33.29 20.67 -37.72
CA SER A 83 -33.03 20.39 -39.13
C SER A 83 -33.69 19.07 -39.55
N PRO A 84 -34.09 18.93 -40.83
CA PRO A 84 -34.63 17.66 -41.33
C PRO A 84 -33.59 16.52 -41.27
N GLU A 85 -32.30 16.86 -41.29
CA GLU A 85 -31.19 15.90 -41.19
C GLU A 85 -31.01 15.38 -39.75
N GLY A 86 -31.21 16.22 -38.74
CA GLY A 86 -31.06 15.80 -37.34
C GLY A 86 -32.15 14.83 -36.86
N ASP A 87 -33.34 14.85 -37.47
CA ASP A 87 -34.33 13.80 -37.26
C ASP A 87 -33.78 12.41 -37.67
N GLU A 88 -32.95 12.34 -38.71
CA GLU A 88 -32.26 11.10 -39.07
C GLU A 88 -31.17 10.72 -38.06
N TYR A 89 -30.43 11.68 -37.51
CA TYR A 89 -29.37 11.41 -36.52
C TYR A 89 -29.90 10.77 -35.25
N SER A 90 -31.05 11.24 -34.75
CA SER A 90 -31.70 10.68 -33.56
C SER A 90 -32.17 9.23 -33.75
N LYS A 91 -32.49 8.84 -34.99
CA LYS A 91 -33.04 7.52 -35.33
C LYS A 91 -31.99 6.54 -35.82
N LYS A 92 -30.88 7.03 -36.38
CA LYS A 92 -29.88 6.22 -37.11
C LYS A 92 -28.46 6.61 -36.69
N TRP A 93 -27.88 5.87 -35.74
CA TRP A 93 -26.50 6.08 -35.27
C TRP A 93 -25.46 6.17 -36.41
N HIS A 94 -25.55 5.32 -37.43
CA HIS A 94 -24.60 5.34 -38.56
C HIS A 94 -24.62 6.69 -39.31
N ARG A 95 -25.79 7.35 -39.41
CA ARG A 95 -25.89 8.67 -40.04
C ARG A 95 -25.17 9.74 -39.23
N LEU A 96 -25.30 9.69 -37.90
CA LEU A 96 -24.58 10.60 -37.01
C LEU A 96 -23.07 10.35 -37.07
N ARG A 97 -22.66 9.07 -37.03
CA ARG A 97 -21.25 8.66 -37.08
C ARG A 97 -20.54 9.10 -38.35
N ASP A 98 -21.20 9.01 -39.49
CA ASP A 98 -20.64 9.37 -40.80
C ASP A 98 -20.78 10.87 -41.11
N SER A 99 -21.44 11.63 -40.23
CA SER A 99 -21.53 13.08 -40.34
C SER A 99 -20.22 13.77 -39.92
N SER A 100 -20.06 15.03 -40.30
CA SER A 100 -18.99 15.92 -39.83
C SER A 100 -19.53 17.03 -38.91
N GLY A 101 -20.67 16.78 -38.26
CA GLY A 101 -21.38 17.75 -37.44
C GLY A 101 -20.74 17.97 -36.07
N LYS A 102 -21.15 19.07 -35.40
CA LYS A 102 -20.70 19.38 -34.03
C LYS A 102 -21.14 18.33 -33.01
N GLN A 103 -22.27 17.65 -33.26
CA GLN A 103 -22.77 16.59 -32.37
C GLN A 103 -21.79 15.41 -32.29
N ILE A 104 -21.31 14.91 -33.43
CA ILE A 104 -20.36 13.79 -33.44
C ILE A 104 -18.97 14.20 -32.93
N GLU A 105 -18.55 15.46 -33.15
CA GLU A 105 -17.33 16.03 -32.58
C GLU A 105 -17.39 16.03 -31.05
N ALA A 106 -18.43 16.63 -30.45
CA ALA A 106 -18.63 16.66 -29.00
C ALA A 106 -18.74 15.25 -28.40
N TRP A 107 -19.44 14.34 -29.09
CA TRP A 107 -19.51 12.93 -28.69
C TRP A 107 -18.13 12.25 -28.67
N ASN A 108 -17.32 12.46 -29.71
CA ASN A 108 -15.98 11.89 -29.79
C ASN A 108 -15.05 12.43 -28.71
N GLU A 109 -15.13 13.73 -28.39
CA GLU A 109 -14.39 14.33 -27.28
C GLU A 109 -14.81 13.72 -25.93
N LEU A 110 -16.12 13.59 -25.68
CA LEU A 110 -16.65 12.95 -24.48
C LEU A 110 -16.12 11.52 -24.33
N MET A 111 -16.12 10.75 -25.42
CA MET A 111 -15.59 9.38 -25.44
C MET A 111 -14.08 9.27 -25.21
N GLN A 112 -13.31 10.35 -25.41
CA GLN A 112 -11.89 10.40 -25.06
C GLN A 112 -11.64 10.74 -23.59
N VAL A 113 -12.49 11.57 -22.98
CA VAL A 113 -12.35 12.02 -21.58
C VAL A 113 -12.94 10.99 -20.61
N LEU A 114 -14.07 10.38 -20.96
CA LEU A 114 -14.79 9.45 -20.09
C LEU A 114 -13.93 8.29 -19.56
N PRO A 115 -13.11 7.59 -20.38
CA PRO A 115 -12.22 6.54 -19.88
C PRO A 115 -11.14 7.07 -18.93
N LYS A 116 -10.67 8.31 -19.11
CA LYS A 116 -9.68 8.95 -18.22
C LYS A 116 -10.28 9.19 -16.85
N TYR A 117 -11.52 9.70 -16.81
CA TYR A 117 -12.28 9.90 -15.58
C TYR A 117 -12.53 8.58 -14.83
N GLN A 118 -13.07 7.56 -15.51
CA GLN A 118 -13.32 6.24 -14.93
C GLN A 118 -12.03 5.62 -14.38
N LYS A 119 -10.92 5.69 -15.14
CA LYS A 119 -9.61 5.21 -14.70
C LYS A 119 -9.07 5.98 -13.51
N ALA A 120 -9.29 7.30 -13.45
CA ALA A 120 -8.86 8.11 -12.31
C ALA A 120 -9.61 7.72 -11.03
N ILE A 121 -10.93 7.48 -11.10
CA ILE A 121 -11.73 7.01 -9.96
C ILE A 121 -11.28 5.62 -9.50
N LEU A 122 -11.12 4.66 -10.41
CA LEU A 122 -10.68 3.31 -10.06
C LEU A 122 -9.31 3.32 -9.40
N ARG A 123 -8.35 4.04 -9.98
CA ARG A 123 -7.01 4.21 -9.39
C ARG A 123 -7.07 4.88 -8.02
N HIS A 124 -7.91 5.89 -7.85
CA HIS A 124 -8.08 6.53 -6.54
C HIS A 124 -8.60 5.52 -5.52
N ARG A 125 -9.66 4.79 -5.86
CA ARG A 125 -10.21 3.75 -4.98
C ARG A 125 -9.20 2.64 -4.64
N GLU A 126 -8.42 2.21 -5.63
CA GLU A 126 -7.38 1.18 -5.46
C GLU A 126 -6.21 1.65 -4.61
N LEU A 127 -5.80 2.91 -4.75
CA LEU A 127 -4.64 3.46 -4.04
C LEU A 127 -4.96 3.83 -2.60
N TYR A 128 -6.20 4.25 -2.31
CA TYR A 128 -6.60 4.75 -0.99
C TYR A 128 -7.70 3.88 -0.33
N PRO A 129 -7.50 2.55 -0.19
CA PRO A 129 -8.53 1.69 0.36
C PRO A 129 -8.73 1.92 1.86
N ASP A 130 -7.68 2.27 2.61
CA ASP A 130 -7.71 2.42 4.08
C ASP A 130 -6.63 3.39 4.60
N GLY A 131 -6.82 3.90 5.81
CA GLY A 131 -5.92 4.88 6.45
C GLY A 131 -4.55 4.34 6.86
N VAL A 132 -3.64 5.24 7.19
CA VAL A 132 -2.25 4.93 7.58
C VAL A 132 -2.21 4.10 8.87
N ASN A 133 -1.54 2.94 8.83
CA ASN A 133 -1.24 2.18 10.04
C ASN A 133 -0.13 2.90 10.85
N LYS A 134 -0.53 3.45 12.01
CA LYS A 134 0.37 4.20 12.90
C LYS A 134 1.51 3.37 13.47
N PHE A 135 1.32 2.06 13.67
CA PHE A 135 2.35 1.17 14.20
C PHE A 135 3.50 1.01 13.21
N HIS A 136 3.20 0.71 11.94
CA HIS A 136 4.24 0.56 10.93
C HIS A 136 4.90 1.89 10.57
N LEU A 137 4.16 2.99 10.59
CA LEU A 137 4.75 4.33 10.47
C LEU A 137 5.79 4.59 11.58
N GLY A 138 5.53 4.13 12.81
CA GLY A 138 6.48 4.21 13.92
C GLY A 138 7.82 3.50 13.65
N ILE A 139 7.80 2.40 12.88
CA ILE A 139 9.02 1.69 12.45
C ILE A 139 9.83 2.58 11.51
N VAL A 140 9.18 3.21 10.54
CA VAL A 140 9.82 4.16 9.61
C VAL A 140 10.40 5.34 10.38
N GLN A 141 9.62 5.97 11.26
CA GLN A 141 10.06 7.10 12.08
C GLN A 141 11.27 6.72 12.94
N SER A 142 11.24 5.55 13.59
CA SER A 142 12.37 5.06 14.38
C SER A 142 13.61 4.79 13.54
N ALA A 143 13.45 4.28 12.31
CA ALA A 143 14.57 4.06 11.40
C ALA A 143 15.16 5.38 10.88
N LEU A 144 14.31 6.39 10.63
CA LEU A 144 14.73 7.72 10.22
C LEU A 144 15.50 8.45 11.33
N ASP A 145 15.07 8.31 12.59
CA ASP A 145 15.75 8.97 13.71
C ASP A 145 17.00 8.19 14.19
N ASN A 146 17.17 6.93 13.77
CA ASN A 146 18.34 6.14 14.12
C ASN A 146 19.58 6.60 13.33
N ARG A 147 20.46 7.33 14.03
CA ARG A 147 21.74 7.84 13.50
C ARG A 147 22.72 6.75 13.05
N GLU A 148 22.60 5.52 13.55
CA GLU A 148 23.44 4.41 13.06
C GLU A 148 23.03 4.00 11.64
N ILE A 149 21.73 4.02 11.35
CA ILE A 149 21.14 3.64 10.05
C ILE A 149 21.34 4.76 9.02
N GLN A 150 21.06 6.02 9.39
CA GLN A 150 21.21 7.15 8.47
C GLN A 150 22.63 7.73 8.40
N GLY A 151 23.46 7.51 9.43
CA GLY A 151 24.75 8.19 9.58
C GLY A 151 24.61 9.71 9.73
N ARG A 152 25.63 10.45 9.27
CA ARG A 152 25.58 11.93 9.19
C ARG A 152 24.64 12.44 8.09
N SER A 153 24.24 11.56 7.18
CA SER A 153 23.40 11.87 6.02
C SER A 153 21.96 11.48 6.33
N SER A 154 21.38 12.17 7.32
CA SER A 154 19.93 12.13 7.50
C SER A 154 19.25 12.63 6.22
N LEU A 155 18.03 12.20 5.94
CA LEU A 155 17.29 12.78 4.82
C LEU A 155 17.18 14.29 5.04
N LEU A 156 17.89 15.06 4.21
CA LEU A 156 17.88 16.52 4.25
C LEU A 156 16.93 16.98 3.15
N GLY A 157 15.83 17.62 3.53
CA GLY A 157 14.85 18.14 2.58
C GLY A 157 13.47 18.32 3.20
N ASP A 158 12.59 18.98 2.45
CA ASP A 158 11.19 19.14 2.84
C ASP A 158 10.43 17.81 2.83
N ASP A 159 10.91 16.86 2.04
CA ASP A 159 10.40 15.50 1.92
C ASP A 159 10.65 14.64 3.16
N ALA A 160 11.72 14.89 3.92
CA ALA A 160 12.00 14.19 5.17
C ALA A 160 10.87 14.32 6.20
N ARG A 161 10.11 15.43 6.13
CA ARG A 161 8.96 15.69 7.02
C ARG A 161 7.74 14.86 6.66
N ASN A 162 7.69 14.24 5.49
CA ASN A 162 6.52 13.47 5.04
C ASN A 162 6.18 12.31 6.00
N TRP A 163 7.18 11.71 6.66
CA TRP A 163 6.98 10.58 7.56
C TRP A 163 6.90 10.97 9.05
N GLY A 164 7.11 12.24 9.39
CA GLY A 164 7.24 12.69 10.78
C GLY A 164 8.55 12.22 11.43
N SER A 165 8.62 12.27 12.77
CA SER A 165 9.76 11.79 13.56
C SER A 165 9.28 11.11 14.84
N THR A 166 10.14 10.39 15.54
CA THR A 166 9.82 9.81 16.86
C THR A 166 9.49 10.87 17.91
N LEU A 167 10.05 12.08 17.77
CA LEU A 167 9.74 13.22 18.66
C LEU A 167 8.40 13.89 18.31
N ASN A 168 7.99 13.80 17.04
CA ASN A 168 6.71 14.30 16.57
C ASN A 168 6.04 13.25 15.67
N PRO A 169 5.52 12.15 16.26
CA PRO A 169 5.01 11.02 15.49
C PRO A 169 3.73 11.37 14.73
N SER A 170 3.01 12.42 15.14
CA SER A 170 1.84 12.98 14.43
C SER A 170 2.21 14.01 13.35
N GLY A 171 3.48 14.41 13.25
CA GLY A 171 3.94 15.42 12.30
C GLY A 171 4.15 14.91 10.87
N HIS A 172 3.60 13.76 10.53
CA HIS A 172 3.68 13.17 9.20
C HIS A 172 2.68 13.82 8.23
N ALA A 173 2.89 13.63 6.93
CA ALA A 173 1.94 14.06 5.92
C ALA A 173 0.60 13.32 6.10
N GLN A 174 -0.51 14.05 6.02
CA GLN A 174 -1.86 13.47 6.21
C GLN A 174 -2.24 12.50 5.08
N ASP A 175 -1.56 12.61 3.94
CA ASP A 175 -1.83 11.88 2.71
C ASP A 175 -0.84 10.71 2.51
N LEU A 176 -0.31 10.13 3.60
CA LEU A 176 0.53 8.93 3.53
C LEU A 176 -0.29 7.69 3.13
N LEU A 177 0.35 6.80 2.39
CA LEU A 177 -0.19 5.54 1.92
C LEU A 177 0.69 4.39 2.35
N ALA A 178 0.09 3.39 2.99
CA ALA A 178 0.69 2.07 3.12
C ALA A 178 0.52 1.33 1.79
N VAL A 179 1.63 0.93 1.17
CA VAL A 179 1.60 0.27 -0.16
C VAL A 179 1.00 -1.12 -0.09
N ILE A 180 1.19 -1.79 1.05
CA ILE A 180 0.58 -3.10 1.29
C ILE A 180 -0.63 -2.87 2.17
N PRO A 181 -1.85 -3.09 1.63
CA PRO A 181 -3.04 -3.05 2.46
C PRO A 181 -2.86 -4.13 3.52
N GLU A 182 -3.01 -3.74 4.79
CA GLU A 182 -3.11 -4.75 5.81
C GLU A 182 -4.35 -5.59 5.51
N PRO A 183 -4.28 -6.93 5.68
CA PRO A 183 -5.49 -7.71 5.69
C PRO A 183 -6.40 -7.06 6.71
N ILE A 184 -7.65 -6.74 6.32
CA ILE A 184 -8.65 -6.17 7.22
C ILE A 184 -8.74 -7.13 8.41
N GLU A 185 -8.04 -6.81 9.50
CA GLU A 185 -8.11 -7.60 10.71
C GLU A 185 -9.55 -7.47 11.15
N SER A 186 -10.28 -8.60 11.14
CA SER A 186 -11.66 -8.62 11.61
C SER A 186 -11.72 -7.89 12.94
N TYR A 187 -12.75 -7.07 13.17
CA TYR A 187 -12.97 -6.34 14.43
C TYR A 187 -12.75 -7.22 15.66
N PHE A 188 -13.01 -8.52 15.52
CA PHE A 188 -12.70 -9.52 16.53
C PHE A 188 -11.21 -9.63 16.89
N VAL A 189 -10.29 -9.66 15.92
CA VAL A 189 -8.84 -9.73 16.13
C VAL A 189 -8.33 -8.46 16.81
N THR A 190 -8.80 -7.28 16.37
CA THR A 190 -8.47 -6.01 17.01
C THR A 190 -8.97 -5.98 18.45
N LEU A 191 -10.23 -6.37 18.69
CA LEU A 191 -10.79 -6.50 20.04
C LEU A 191 -9.99 -7.49 20.89
N LEU A 192 -9.58 -8.63 20.32
CA LEU A 192 -8.78 -9.64 21.00
C LEU A 192 -7.40 -9.08 21.37
N LYS A 193 -6.74 -8.37 20.44
CA LYS A 193 -5.44 -7.74 20.66
C LYS A 193 -5.51 -6.62 21.69
N GLU A 194 -6.50 -5.73 21.60
CA GLU A 194 -6.59 -4.58 22.50
C GLU A 194 -7.15 -4.94 23.88
N THR A 195 -8.03 -5.96 23.96
CA THR A 195 -8.70 -6.31 25.21
C THR A 195 -8.01 -7.48 25.91
N LEU A 196 -7.77 -8.58 25.19
CA LEU A 196 -7.28 -9.80 25.82
C LEU A 196 -5.77 -9.78 26.05
N VAL A 197 -4.99 -9.13 25.20
CA VAL A 197 -3.52 -9.07 25.40
C VAL A 197 -3.18 -8.33 26.69
N PRO A 198 -3.71 -7.12 26.98
CA PRO A 198 -3.44 -6.44 28.24
C PRO A 198 -4.00 -7.20 29.45
N ILE A 199 -5.21 -7.76 29.37
CA ILE A 199 -5.80 -8.54 30.47
C ILE A 199 -4.97 -9.78 30.74
N PHE A 200 -4.54 -10.49 29.71
CA PHE A 200 -3.71 -11.68 29.84
C PHE A 200 -2.34 -11.34 30.46
N PHE A 201 -1.68 -10.27 30.01
CA PHE A 201 -0.41 -9.82 30.60
C PHE A 201 -0.54 -9.27 32.02
N HIS A 202 -1.69 -8.67 32.36
CA HIS A 202 -1.93 -8.16 33.70
C HIS A 202 -2.38 -9.26 34.69
N ARG A 203 -3.14 -10.26 34.22
CA ARG A 203 -3.67 -11.36 35.04
C ARG A 203 -2.65 -12.47 35.22
N PHE A 204 -1.99 -12.86 34.14
CA PHE A 204 -0.85 -13.75 34.17
C PHE A 204 0.38 -12.85 34.25
N HIS A 205 0.76 -12.49 35.48
CA HIS A 205 2.10 -11.99 35.76
C HIS A 205 3.10 -13.06 35.34
N PHE A 206 3.39 -13.13 34.03
CA PHE A 206 4.61 -13.71 33.54
C PHE A 206 5.70 -12.86 34.19
N ARG A 207 6.17 -13.32 35.34
CA ARG A 207 7.44 -12.93 35.92
C ARG A 207 8.44 -13.24 34.82
N TYR A 208 8.69 -12.25 33.97
CA TYR A 208 9.88 -12.22 33.14
C TYR A 208 11.02 -12.35 34.14
N LYS A 209 11.54 -13.58 34.30
CA LYS A 209 12.80 -13.78 34.98
C LYS A 209 13.76 -12.85 34.25
N THR A 210 14.24 -11.83 34.97
CA THR A 210 15.25 -10.90 34.50
C THR A 210 16.28 -11.69 33.72
N PRO A 211 16.52 -11.39 32.43
CA PRO A 211 17.44 -12.16 31.63
C PRO A 211 18.78 -12.13 32.35
N SER A 212 19.25 -13.30 32.81
CA SER A 212 20.64 -13.44 33.23
C SER A 212 21.50 -13.08 32.02
N ARG A 213 22.68 -12.48 32.26
CA ARG A 213 23.58 -11.92 31.22
C ARG A 213 23.94 -12.86 30.05
N HIS A 214 23.54 -14.13 30.08
CA HIS A 214 23.76 -15.12 29.04
C HIS A 214 22.49 -15.52 28.25
N GLY A 215 21.30 -15.00 28.59
CA GLY A 215 20.00 -15.50 28.08
C GLY A 215 19.21 -14.57 27.15
N MET A 216 19.80 -13.47 26.65
CA MET A 216 19.10 -12.50 25.78
C MET A 216 18.81 -12.99 24.34
N ARG A 217 19.13 -14.24 24.00
CA ARG A 217 18.93 -14.78 22.64
C ARG A 217 17.52 -15.33 22.36
N LEU A 218 16.70 -15.62 23.37
CA LEU A 218 15.41 -16.31 23.19
C LEU A 218 14.17 -15.39 23.11
N CYS A 219 14.22 -14.16 23.63
CA CYS A 219 13.05 -13.25 23.59
C CYS A 219 12.77 -12.66 22.20
N LEU A 220 13.78 -12.50 21.34
CA LEU A 220 13.56 -12.00 19.97
C LEU A 220 12.95 -13.08 19.06
N LEU A 221 13.18 -14.37 19.35
CA LEU A 221 12.67 -15.49 18.55
C LEU A 221 11.14 -15.68 18.65
N TRP A 222 10.50 -15.27 19.76
CA TRP A 222 9.04 -15.31 19.87
C TRP A 222 8.35 -14.22 19.04
N ARG A 223 9.00 -13.06 18.87
CA ARG A 223 8.50 -11.95 18.04
C ARG A 223 8.56 -12.28 16.54
N SER A 224 9.52 -13.10 16.12
CA SER A 224 9.67 -13.56 14.73
C SER A 224 8.78 -14.77 14.38
N ASN A 225 8.41 -15.62 15.35
CA ASN A 225 7.59 -16.82 15.08
C ASN A 225 6.08 -16.53 14.98
N LEU A 226 5.58 -15.47 15.64
CA LEU A 226 4.17 -15.07 15.49
C LEU A 226 3.85 -14.56 14.08
N TYR A 227 4.80 -13.91 13.40
CA TYR A 227 4.63 -13.50 12.00
C TYR A 227 4.76 -14.66 11.00
N ARG A 228 5.50 -15.73 11.33
CA ARG A 228 5.68 -16.89 10.43
C ARG A 228 4.43 -17.79 10.36
N TYR A 229 3.53 -17.72 11.34
CA TYR A 229 2.28 -18.49 11.33
C TYR A 229 1.23 -17.91 10.36
N ASP A 230 1.29 -16.61 10.06
CA ASP A 230 0.28 -15.93 9.25
C ASP A 230 0.51 -16.10 7.73
N GLN A 231 1.77 -16.17 7.28
CA GLN A 231 2.08 -16.36 5.86
C GLN A 231 1.71 -17.76 5.31
N HIS A 232 1.65 -18.79 6.16
CA HIS A 232 1.25 -20.14 5.72
C HIS A 232 -0.24 -20.27 5.43
N SER A 233 -1.07 -19.36 5.96
CA SER A 233 -2.52 -19.34 5.76
C SER A 233 -2.91 -18.76 4.40
N TYR A 234 -2.13 -17.79 3.89
CA TYR A 234 -2.42 -17.08 2.65
C TYR A 234 -2.01 -17.84 1.36
N SER A 235 -0.94 -18.64 1.39
CA SER A 235 -0.51 -19.42 0.20
C SER A 235 -1.47 -20.55 -0.19
N ARG A 236 -2.48 -20.88 0.63
CA ARG A 236 -3.49 -21.90 0.30
C ARG A 236 -4.72 -21.39 -0.47
N SER A 237 -4.93 -20.07 -0.60
CA SER A 237 -6.12 -19.53 -1.28
C SER A 237 -5.92 -19.12 -2.75
N SER A 238 -4.68 -19.06 -3.25
CA SER A 238 -4.37 -18.64 -4.63
C SER A 238 -4.35 -19.78 -5.67
N GLY A 239 -4.57 -21.04 -5.28
CA GLY A 239 -4.38 -22.21 -6.14
C GLY A 239 -5.63 -22.76 -6.82
N ARG A 240 -6.61 -21.93 -7.20
CA ARG A 240 -7.88 -22.44 -7.78
C ARG A 240 -8.50 -21.54 -8.85
N HIS A 241 -7.74 -21.22 -9.92
CA HIS A 241 -8.33 -20.86 -11.22
C HIS A 241 -7.31 -21.07 -12.35
N GLN A 242 -7.19 -22.32 -12.82
CA GLN A 242 -6.90 -22.61 -14.23
C GLN A 242 -7.76 -23.81 -14.62
N GLY A 243 -8.65 -23.59 -15.59
CA GLY A 243 -9.58 -24.61 -16.08
C GLY A 243 -10.78 -23.97 -16.76
N SER A 244 -10.56 -23.45 -17.98
CA SER A 244 -11.42 -23.62 -19.17
C SER A 244 -10.88 -22.83 -20.34
#